data_AF-A0A3C0SNE7-F1
#
_entry.id   AF-A0A3C0SNE7-F1
#
_cell.length_a   1.000
_cell.length_b   1.000
_cell.length_c   1.000
_cell.angle_alpha   90.00
_cell.angle_beta   90.00
_cell.angle_gamma   90.00
#
_symmetry.space_group_name_H-M   'P 1'
#
loop_
_entity.id
_entity.type
_entity.pdbx_description
1 polymer ?
#
loop_
_entity_poly.entity_id
_entity_poly.type
_entity_poly.pdbx_seq_one_letter_code
_entity_poly.pdbx_strand_id
1 'polypeptide(L)'
;NISSEDISILYVADIENDKLAMFLYEDKDKSYEGLCHLIKGEASYDLLKISMKEIDKYTPFTVNTMEIKKSTNENYMVFSGVINDTNIKSVNINFNNNTMVNVLIGEEKSYFYINKQPNLDVLNIEALDDSLKIFYQWSENEKRI
;
A
#
# COMPACT_ATOMS: atom_id res chain seq x y z
N ASN A 1 -13.17 -6.84 29.80
CA ASN A 1 -12.84 -7.38 28.46
C ASN A 1 -12.09 -6.33 27.68
N ILE A 2 -10.77 -6.33 27.85
CA ILE A 2 -9.86 -5.52 27.03
C ILE A 2 -9.74 -6.31 25.72
N SER A 3 -10.23 -5.71 24.64
CA SER A 3 -10.24 -6.23 23.26
C SER A 3 -8.85 -6.71 22.85
N SER A 4 -8.77 -7.85 22.17
CA SER A 4 -7.53 -8.30 21.54
C SER A 4 -7.13 -7.31 20.45
N GLU A 5 -5.95 -6.71 20.60
CA GLU A 5 -5.26 -6.02 19.52
C GLU A 5 -4.57 -7.09 18.68
N ASP A 6 -4.97 -7.25 17.42
CA ASP A 6 -4.39 -8.25 16.52
C ASP A 6 -3.66 -7.55 15.38
N ILE A 7 -2.39 -7.93 15.19
CA ILE A 7 -1.54 -7.47 14.08
C ILE A 7 -1.26 -8.65 13.17
N SER A 8 -1.51 -8.48 11.87
CA SER A 8 -1.18 -9.44 10.83
C SER A 8 -0.24 -8.81 9.81
N ILE A 9 0.88 -9.46 9.52
CA ILE A 9 1.78 -9.03 8.44
C ILE A 9 1.25 -9.61 7.13
N LEU A 10 0.94 -8.74 6.18
CA LEU A 10 0.45 -9.13 4.85
C LEU A 10 1.60 -9.33 3.88
N TYR A 11 2.57 -8.41 3.89
CA TYR A 11 3.62 -8.42 2.90
C TYR A 11 4.93 -7.98 3.52
N VAL A 12 6.05 -8.58 3.08
CA VAL A 12 7.40 -8.16 3.44
C VAL A 12 8.25 -8.13 2.18
N ALA A 13 8.86 -6.98 1.89
CA ALA A 13 9.84 -6.82 0.82
C ALA A 13 11.20 -6.38 1.35
N ASP A 14 12.24 -6.82 0.66
CA ASP A 14 13.58 -6.29 0.79
C ASP A 14 13.73 -4.99 -0.01
N ILE A 15 14.23 -3.94 0.65
CA ILE A 15 14.80 -2.76 0.00
C ILE A 15 16.26 -2.67 0.42
N GLU A 16 17.12 -3.25 -0.41
CA GLU A 16 18.55 -3.35 -0.16
C GLU A 16 18.88 -4.00 1.20
N ASN A 17 19.27 -3.21 2.20
CA ASN A 17 19.60 -3.69 3.56
C ASN A 17 18.43 -3.54 4.55
N ASP A 18 17.34 -2.92 4.11
CA ASP A 18 16.16 -2.62 4.91
C ASP A 18 15.01 -3.55 4.52
N LYS A 19 13.99 -3.60 5.39
CA LYS A 19 12.73 -4.26 5.11
C LYS A 19 11.62 -3.23 5.01
N LEU A 20 10.69 -3.49 4.11
CA LEU A 20 9.36 -2.90 4.14
C LEU A 20 8.35 -3.97 4.47
N ALA A 21 7.38 -3.64 5.31
CA ALA A 21 6.24 -4.50 5.51
C ALA A 21 4.92 -3.74 5.39
N MET A 22 3.91 -4.45 4.89
CA MET A 22 2.51 -4.09 5.00
C MET A 22 1.88 -4.92 6.11
N PHE A 23 1.08 -4.29 6.95
CA PHE A 23 0.38 -4.96 8.04
C PHE A 23 -1.07 -4.49 8.16
N LEU A 24 -1.90 -5.34 8.74
CA LEU A 24 -3.21 -4.99 9.27
C LEU A 24 -3.13 -4.90 10.78
N TYR A 25 -3.83 -3.92 11.34
CA TYR A 25 -4.01 -3.76 12.77
C TYR A 25 -5.50 -3.63 13.07
N GLU A 26 -6.02 -4.48 13.95
CA GLU A 26 -7.40 -4.42 14.40
C GLU A 26 -7.47 -3.92 15.84
N ASP A 27 -8.22 -2.82 16.05
CA ASP A 27 -8.54 -2.27 17.37
C ASP A 27 -10.05 -2.14 17.49
N LYS A 28 -10.65 -3.08 18.24
CA LYS A 28 -12.09 -3.18 18.52
C LYS A 28 -12.92 -3.25 17.24
N ASP A 29 -13.46 -2.10 16.82
CA ASP A 29 -14.38 -1.96 15.69
C ASP A 29 -13.70 -1.31 14.47
N LYS A 30 -12.41 -1.01 14.58
CA LYS A 30 -11.63 -0.36 13.54
C LYS A 30 -10.52 -1.27 13.03
N SER A 31 -10.37 -1.27 11.71
CA SER A 31 -9.29 -1.97 11.04
C SER A 31 -8.40 -0.91 10.37
N TYR A 32 -7.10 -1.07 10.50
CA TYR A 32 -6.10 -0.17 9.95
C TYR A 32 -5.19 -0.94 9.00
N GLU A 33 -4.83 -0.31 7.89
CA GLU A 33 -3.71 -0.74 7.06
C GLU A 33 -2.48 0.08 7.40
N GLY A 34 -1.33 -0.57 7.41
CA GLY A 34 -0.08 0.04 7.79
C GLY A 34 1.07 -0.36 6.88
N LEU A 35 1.98 0.57 6.71
CA LEU A 35 3.28 0.40 6.08
C LEU A 35 4.34 0.69 7.12
N CYS A 36 5.37 -0.15 7.21
CA CYS A 36 6.54 0.13 8.03
C CYS A 36 7.85 -0.06 7.26
N HIS A 37 8.79 0.85 7.50
CA HIS A 37 10.17 0.77 7.06
C HIS A 37 11.05 0.41 8.24
N LEU A 38 11.75 -0.70 8.11
CA LEU A 38 12.51 -1.36 9.15
C LEU A 38 13.98 -1.46 8.73
N ILE A 39 14.89 -1.05 9.60
CA ILE A 39 16.33 -1.26 9.40
C ILE A 39 16.81 -2.43 10.23
N LYS A 40 17.69 -3.25 9.67
CA LYS A 40 18.27 -4.38 10.39
C LYS A 40 19.33 -3.90 11.38
N GLY A 41 19.11 -4.15 12.67
CA GLY A 41 20.10 -4.06 13.73
C GLY A 41 20.85 -5.39 13.93
N GLU A 42 21.67 -5.48 14.99
CA GLU A 42 22.48 -6.68 15.25
C GLU A 42 21.63 -7.93 15.53
N ALA A 43 20.53 -7.78 16.27
CA ALA A 43 19.64 -8.89 16.66
C ALA A 43 18.13 -8.59 16.49
N SER A 44 17.78 -7.41 15.97
CA SER A 44 16.41 -6.93 15.85
C SER A 44 16.24 -6.07 14.59
N TYR A 45 15.00 -5.65 14.35
CA TYR A 45 14.69 -4.61 13.38
C TYR A 45 14.25 -3.35 14.14
N ASP A 46 14.80 -2.20 13.77
CA ASP A 46 14.36 -0.90 14.28
C ASP A 46 13.38 -0.25 13.31
N LEU A 47 12.32 0.36 13.84
CA LEU A 47 11.33 1.07 13.04
C LEU A 47 11.84 2.47 12.67
N LEU A 48 12.05 2.70 11.38
CA LEU A 48 12.44 4.02 10.85
C LEU A 48 11.25 4.90 10.54
N LYS A 49 10.21 4.32 9.92
CA LYS A 49 9.03 5.06 9.49
C LYS A 49 7.79 4.17 9.48
N ILE A 50 6.66 4.78 9.79
CA ILE A 50 5.35 4.14 9.72
C ILE A 50 4.37 5.07 9.01
N SER A 51 3.48 4.49 8.20
CA SER A 51 2.31 5.17 7.64
C SER A 51 1.11 4.28 7.89
N MET A 52 0.10 4.79 8.58
CA MET A 52 -1.07 4.01 8.98
C MET A 52 -2.35 4.78 8.66
N LYS A 53 -3.35 4.07 8.15
CA LYS A 53 -4.63 4.64 7.76
C LYS A 53 -5.76 3.68 8.13
N GLU A 54 -6.89 4.24 8.57
CA GLU A 54 -8.11 3.45 8.79
C GLU A 54 -8.62 2.91 7.45
N ILE A 55 -9.04 1.65 7.43
CA ILE A 55 -9.59 0.99 6.25
C ILE A 55 -11.01 1.47 6.06
N ASP A 56 -11.23 2.24 5.00
CA ASP A 56 -12.57 2.60 4.57
C ASP A 56 -13.22 1.38 3.88
N LYS A 57 -14.15 0.72 4.58
CA LYS A 57 -14.86 -0.46 4.09
C LYS A 57 -15.91 -0.13 3.03
N TYR A 58 -16.19 1.15 2.77
CA TYR A 58 -17.18 1.59 1.80
C TYR A 58 -16.59 1.86 0.41
N THR A 59 -15.26 1.87 0.27
CA THR A 59 -14.59 1.95 -1.04
C THR A 59 -14.18 0.55 -1.52
N PRO A 60 -14.14 0.27 -2.83
CA PRO A 60 -13.75 -1.04 -3.35
C PRO A 60 -12.35 -1.49 -2.93
N PHE A 61 -11.44 -0.53 -2.81
CA PHE A 61 -10.12 -0.71 -2.21
C PHE A 61 -9.67 0.56 -1.49
N THR A 62 -8.63 0.45 -0.67
CA THR A 62 -7.98 1.58 -0.01
C THR A 62 -6.62 1.90 -0.62
N VAL A 63 -6.12 3.11 -0.38
CA VAL A 63 -4.77 3.52 -0.77
C VAL A 63 -4.08 4.12 0.44
N ASN A 64 -2.93 3.52 0.79
CA ASN A 64 -1.94 4.04 1.71
C ASN A 64 -0.61 4.21 0.97
N THR A 65 0.14 5.25 1.35
CA THR A 65 1.41 5.59 0.72
C THR A 65 2.48 5.86 1.75
N MET A 66 3.73 5.60 1.38
CA MET A 66 4.89 5.97 2.17
C MET A 66 6.03 6.41 1.25
N GLU A 67 6.46 7.66 1.42
CA GLU A 67 7.71 8.14 0.83
C GLU A 67 8.90 7.74 1.73
N ILE A 68 9.93 7.14 1.15
CA ILE A 68 11.18 6.81 1.83
C ILE A 68 12.29 7.61 1.18
N LYS A 69 12.83 8.57 1.93
CA LYS A 69 13.97 9.39 1.49
C LYS A 69 15.25 8.73 1.96
N LYS A 70 15.96 8.10 1.03
CA LYS A 70 17.20 7.40 1.35
C LYS A 70 18.42 8.30 1.21
N SER A 71 18.45 9.09 0.14
CA SER A 71 19.48 10.09 -0.10
C SER A 71 18.88 11.28 -0.84
N THR A 72 19.70 12.27 -1.16
CA THR A 72 19.27 13.45 -1.93
C THR A 72 18.67 13.09 -3.29
N ASN A 73 19.07 11.95 -3.87
CA ASN A 73 18.68 11.53 -5.22
C ASN A 73 17.89 10.21 -5.26
N GLU A 74 17.75 9.52 -4.13
CA GLU A 74 17.08 8.23 -4.03
C GLU A 74 15.87 8.36 -3.11
N ASN A 75 14.70 8.41 -3.72
CA ASN A 75 13.42 8.38 -3.04
C ASN A 75 12.61 7.20 -3.55
N TYR A 76 12.07 6.41 -2.64
CA TYR A 76 11.11 5.37 -2.97
C TYR A 76 9.72 5.83 -2.59
N MET A 77 8.74 5.52 -3.44
CA MET A 77 7.34 5.67 -3.09
C MET A 77 6.72 4.29 -2.99
N VAL A 78 6.18 3.98 -1.82
CA VAL A 78 5.46 2.74 -1.56
C VAL A 78 3.97 3.03 -1.69
N PHE A 79 3.27 2.16 -2.40
CA PHE A 79 1.82 2.16 -2.53
C PHE A 79 1.29 0.82 -2.03
N SER A 80 0.28 0.87 -1.18
CA SER A 80 -0.43 -0.31 -0.73
C SER A 80 -1.91 -0.06 -0.59
N GLY A 81 -2.67 -1.14 -0.49
CA GLY A 81 -4.09 -1.06 -0.25
C GLY A 81 -4.72 -2.39 0.11
N VAL A 82 -5.83 -2.32 0.84
CA VAL A 82 -6.69 -3.46 1.13
C VAL A 82 -7.82 -3.52 0.12
N ILE A 83 -8.16 -4.73 -0.32
CA ILE A 83 -9.21 -5.03 -1.29
C ILE A 83 -10.48 -5.42 -0.52
N ASN A 84 -11.49 -4.55 -0.56
CA ASN A 84 -12.79 -4.80 0.07
C ASN A 84 -13.75 -5.50 -0.91
N ASP A 85 -13.66 -5.18 -2.20
CA ASP A 85 -14.51 -5.76 -3.24
C ASP A 85 -13.87 -7.01 -3.86
N THR A 86 -14.55 -8.15 -3.70
CA THR A 86 -14.12 -9.46 -4.21
C THR A 86 -14.08 -9.57 -5.74
N ASN A 87 -14.70 -8.63 -6.45
CA ASN A 87 -14.69 -8.57 -7.91
C ASN A 87 -13.37 -8.05 -8.46
N ILE A 88 -12.57 -7.34 -7.65
CA ILE A 88 -11.25 -6.85 -8.08
C ILE A 88 -10.32 -8.03 -8.33
N LYS A 89 -9.80 -8.15 -9.55
CA LYS A 89 -8.81 -9.16 -9.94
C LYS A 89 -7.43 -8.57 -10.18
N SER A 90 -7.37 -7.28 -10.53
CA SER A 90 -6.11 -6.57 -10.62
C SER A 90 -6.31 -5.09 -10.37
N VAL A 91 -5.20 -4.44 -10.05
CA VAL A 91 -5.12 -3.00 -9.84
C VAL A 91 -4.08 -2.42 -10.82
N ASN A 92 -4.47 -1.42 -11.60
CA ASN A 92 -3.52 -0.65 -12.39
C ASN A 92 -3.04 0.56 -11.59
N ILE A 93 -1.73 0.75 -11.50
CA ILE A 93 -1.11 1.95 -10.98
C ILE A 93 -0.57 2.73 -12.17
N ASN A 94 -1.19 3.88 -12.46
CA ASN A 94 -0.87 4.71 -13.62
C ASN A 94 -0.02 5.91 -13.18
N PHE A 95 1.08 6.16 -13.90
CA PHE A 95 2.05 7.20 -13.56
C PHE A 95 2.04 8.38 -14.54
N ASN A 96 2.58 9.51 -14.09
CA ASN A 96 2.62 10.77 -14.82
C ASN A 96 3.40 10.72 -16.15
N ASN A 97 4.24 9.70 -16.36
CA ASN A 97 5.01 9.47 -17.58
C ASN A 97 4.35 8.51 -18.58
N ASN A 98 3.06 8.17 -18.38
CA ASN A 98 2.30 7.17 -19.14
C ASN A 98 2.75 5.71 -18.96
N THR A 99 3.56 5.43 -17.95
CA THR A 99 3.82 4.04 -17.52
C THR A 99 2.62 3.54 -16.71
N MET A 100 2.32 2.25 -16.87
CA MET A 100 1.34 1.53 -16.06
C MET A 100 2.01 0.31 -15.45
N VAL A 101 1.69 0.03 -14.18
CA VAL A 101 1.98 -1.25 -13.54
C VAL A 101 0.66 -1.92 -13.21
N ASN A 102 0.48 -3.18 -13.62
CA ASN A 102 -0.64 -4.00 -13.21
C ASN A 102 -0.21 -4.92 -12.06
N VAL A 103 -0.97 -4.87 -10.96
CA VAL A 103 -0.78 -5.74 -9.80
C VAL A 103 -1.95 -6.73 -9.75
N LEU A 104 -1.66 -8.02 -9.86
CA LEU A 104 -2.67 -9.07 -9.76
C LEU A 104 -3.07 -9.27 -8.30
N ILE A 105 -4.37 -9.33 -8.02
CA ILE A 105 -4.90 -9.56 -6.69
C ILE A 105 -5.10 -11.06 -6.49
N GLY A 106 -4.31 -11.62 -5.58
CA GLY A 106 -4.42 -13.01 -5.12
C GLY A 106 -5.38 -13.17 -3.93
N GLU A 107 -5.21 -14.26 -3.19
CA GLU A 107 -6.03 -14.60 -2.03
C GLU A 107 -5.86 -13.61 -0.86
N GLU A 108 -4.72 -12.92 -0.79
CA GLU A 108 -4.35 -12.04 0.33
C GLU A 108 -5.11 -10.70 0.36
N LYS A 109 -6.02 -10.46 -0.62
CA LYS A 109 -6.93 -9.30 -0.69
C LYS A 109 -6.23 -7.97 -0.38
N SER A 110 -5.02 -7.81 -0.87
CA SER A 110 -4.22 -6.60 -0.72
C SER A 110 -3.31 -6.45 -1.92
N TYR A 111 -2.79 -5.24 -2.12
CA TYR A 111 -1.72 -4.99 -3.08
C TYR A 111 -0.61 -4.18 -2.43
N PHE A 112 0.60 -4.37 -2.95
CA PHE A 112 1.79 -3.68 -2.50
C PHE A 112 2.72 -3.45 -3.68
N TYR A 113 3.17 -2.21 -3.86
CA TYR A 113 4.06 -1.82 -4.94
C TYR A 113 5.11 -0.81 -4.46
N ILE A 114 6.36 -1.01 -4.89
CA ILE A 114 7.47 -0.09 -4.61
C ILE A 114 7.89 0.56 -5.92
N ASN A 115 7.70 1.87 -6.01
CA ASN A 115 8.27 2.68 -7.05
C ASN A 115 9.69 3.11 -6.67
N LYS A 116 10.68 2.68 -7.45
CA LYS A 116 12.09 3.08 -7.30
C LYS A 116 12.53 4.18 -8.27
N GLN A 117 11.65 4.61 -9.17
CA GLN A 117 11.98 5.63 -10.16
C GLN A 117 11.82 7.03 -9.55
N PRO A 118 12.85 7.89 -9.61
CA PRO A 118 12.76 9.25 -9.09
C PRO A 118 11.78 10.09 -9.92
N ASN A 119 11.04 10.99 -9.26
CA ASN A 119 10.08 11.94 -9.87
C ASN A 119 8.93 11.29 -10.67
N LEU A 120 8.62 10.03 -10.39
CA LEU A 120 7.51 9.31 -11.01
C LEU A 120 6.32 9.32 -10.06
N ASP A 121 5.38 10.24 -10.28
CA ASP A 121 4.18 10.40 -9.47
C ASP A 121 3.04 9.52 -9.97
N VAL A 122 2.18 9.05 -9.06
CA VAL A 122 0.96 8.32 -9.40
C VAL A 122 -0.13 9.30 -9.79
N LEU A 123 -0.72 9.11 -10.97
CA LEU A 123 -1.89 9.87 -11.42
C LEU A 123 -3.17 9.31 -10.81
N ASN A 124 -3.34 8.00 -10.92
CA ASN A 124 -4.51 7.30 -10.41
C ASN A 124 -4.19 5.81 -10.20
N ILE A 125 -5.08 5.17 -9.45
CA ILE A 125 -5.08 3.72 -9.25
C ILE A 125 -6.45 3.21 -9.66
N GLU A 126 -6.51 2.24 -10.56
CA GLU A 126 -7.76 1.72 -11.13
C GLU A 126 -8.00 0.29 -10.66
N ALA A 127 -9.24 -0.05 -10.31
CA ALA A 127 -9.67 -1.41 -10.03
C ALA A 127 -10.30 -2.05 -11.26
N LEU A 128 -9.84 -3.26 -11.58
CA LEU A 128 -10.27 -4.04 -12.73
C LEU A 128 -10.92 -5.35 -12.27
N ASP A 129 -12.02 -5.71 -12.92
CA ASP A 129 -12.66 -7.01 -12.76
C ASP A 129 -11.98 -8.11 -13.62
N ASP A 130 -12.59 -9.30 -13.67
CA ASP A 130 -12.11 -10.44 -14.46
C ASP A 130 -12.18 -10.21 -15.97
N SER A 131 -13.01 -9.26 -16.43
CA SER A 131 -13.10 -8.84 -17.83
C SER A 131 -12.11 -7.73 -18.18
N LEU A 132 -11.23 -7.35 -17.24
CA LEU A 132 -10.31 -6.21 -17.33
C LEU A 132 -11.03 -4.87 -17.48
N LYS A 133 -12.30 -4.79 -17.06
CA LYS A 133 -13.05 -3.55 -17.09
C LYS A 133 -12.74 -2.74 -15.84
N ILE A 134 -12.38 -1.49 -16.04
CA ILE A 134 -12.23 -0.52 -14.96
C ILE A 134 -13.62 -0.15 -14.45
N PHE A 135 -13.85 -0.32 -13.14
CA PHE A 135 -15.13 0.01 -12.51
C PHE A 135 -15.00 0.98 -11.32
N TYR A 136 -13.77 1.22 -10.86
CA TYR A 136 -13.48 2.20 -9.84
C TYR A 136 -12.07 2.77 -10.05
N GLN A 137 -11.89 4.04 -9.70
CA GLN A 137 -10.62 4.74 -9.81
C GLN A 137 -10.42 5.60 -8.56
N TRP A 138 -9.24 5.49 -7.97
CA TRP A 138 -8.74 6.39 -6.94
C TRP A 138 -7.81 7.44 -7.58
N SER A 139 -7.91 8.70 -7.13
CA SER A 139 -6.95 9.74 -7.51
C SER A 139 -6.55 10.60 -6.32
N GLU A 140 -5.30 11.08 -6.30
CA GLU A 140 -4.78 11.88 -5.18
C GLU A 140 -5.52 13.21 -5.00
N ASN A 141 -6.13 13.73 -6.08
CA ASN A 141 -6.83 15.01 -6.08
C ASN A 141 -8.16 15.03 -5.31
N GLU A 142 -8.71 13.88 -4.93
CA GLU A 142 -9.95 13.81 -4.14
C GLU A 142 -9.78 14.25 -2.68
N LYS A 143 -8.54 14.43 -2.19
CA LYS A 143 -8.27 14.97 -0.85
C LYS A 143 -8.30 16.52 -0.76
N ARG A 144 -8.58 17.24 -1.85
CA ARG A 144 -8.48 18.71 -1.93
C ARG A 144 -9.81 19.45 -2.17
N ILE A 145 -10.96 18.83 -1.91
CA ILE A 145 -12.29 19.50 -1.97
C ILE A 145 -12.90 19.57 -0.58
#